data_AF-A0A645IDR5-F1
#
_entry.id   AF-A0A645IDR5-F1
#
_cell.length_a   1.000
_cell.length_b   1.000
_cell.length_c   1.000
_cell.angle_alpha   90.00
_cell.angle_beta   90.00
_cell.angle_gamma   90.00
#
_symmetry.space_group_name_H-M   'P 1'
#
loop_
_entity.id
_entity.type
_entity.pdbx_description
1 polymer ?
#
loop_
_entity_poly.entity_id
_entity_poly.type
_entity_poly.pdbx_seq_one_letter_code
_entity_poly.pdbx_strand_id
1 'polypeptide(L)'
;MANKLYDKHINATAFHGDLSQGARQQVLQEFKNKQWQVLITTDLAARGIHVDELPLVVNYDLPRSAIEYTHRIGRTGRAGASGLAISFVSPATEAHWKLIAKRNALSGVTLQTLPQYPVTETAPAPQPHEDGNNGGIKGARMSKKDKLRAAAAKAKGA
;
A
#
# COMPACT_ATOMS: atom_id res chain seq x y z
N MET A 1 -6.58 10.48 15.27
CA MET A 1 -7.03 11.08 13.99
C MET A 1 -8.52 11.39 14.01
N ALA A 2 -9.39 10.45 14.38
CA ALA A 2 -10.85 10.68 14.46
C ALA A 2 -11.22 11.94 15.28
N ASN A 3 -10.66 12.10 16.48
CA ASN A 3 -10.92 13.30 17.31
C ASN A 3 -10.57 14.61 16.60
N LYS A 4 -9.45 14.66 15.87
CA LYS A 4 -9.06 15.85 15.10
C LYS A 4 -10.07 16.20 13.99
N LEU A 5 -10.77 15.19 13.45
CA LEU A 5 -11.83 15.42 12.46
C LEU A 5 -13.11 15.91 13.13
N TYR A 6 -13.47 15.38 14.31
CA TYR A 6 -14.59 15.92 15.09
C TYR A 6 -14.41 17.39 15.46
N ASP A 7 -13.20 17.78 15.86
CA ASP A 7 -12.87 19.19 16.15
C ASP A 7 -13.05 20.11 14.94
N LYS A 8 -13.10 19.52 13.73
CA LYS A 8 -13.38 20.19 12.46
C LYS A 8 -14.81 19.94 11.94
N HIS A 9 -15.70 19.46 12.81
CA HIS A 9 -17.09 19.12 12.51
C HIS A 9 -17.28 18.02 11.44
N ILE A 10 -16.31 17.11 11.34
CA ILE A 10 -16.38 15.92 10.47
C ILE A 10 -16.59 14.70 11.35
N ASN A 11 -17.77 14.08 11.25
CA ASN A 11 -18.11 12.89 12.04
C ASN A 11 -17.30 11.68 11.57
N ALA A 12 -16.35 11.23 12.39
CA ALA A 12 -15.42 10.17 12.02
C ALA A 12 -15.33 9.11 13.12
N THR A 13 -15.35 7.84 12.77
CA THR A 13 -15.14 6.75 13.73
C THR A 13 -13.87 5.96 13.39
N ALA A 14 -13.26 5.36 14.40
CA ALA A 14 -12.07 4.53 14.24
C ALA A 14 -12.45 3.05 14.25
N PHE A 15 -11.78 2.28 13.41
CA PHE A 15 -11.92 0.84 13.31
C PHE A 15 -10.53 0.20 13.42
N HIS A 16 -10.25 -0.42 14.56
CA HIS A 16 -8.95 -1.01 14.87
C HIS A 16 -9.12 -2.33 15.62
N GLY A 17 -8.00 -3.04 15.83
CA GLY A 17 -7.99 -4.40 16.39
C GLY A 17 -8.37 -4.48 17.88
N ASP A 18 -8.32 -3.38 18.62
CA ASP A 18 -8.65 -3.36 20.05
C ASP A 18 -10.17 -3.33 20.31
N LEU A 19 -10.97 -3.14 19.25
CA LEU A 19 -12.43 -3.23 19.34
C LEU A 19 -12.85 -4.69 19.48
N SER A 20 -13.78 -4.95 20.39
CA SER A 20 -14.45 -6.26 20.47
C SER A 20 -15.18 -6.58 19.16
N GLN A 21 -15.40 -7.86 18.87
CA GLN A 21 -16.06 -8.26 17.63
C GLN A 21 -17.48 -7.65 17.50
N GLY A 22 -18.22 -7.55 18.61
CA GLY A 22 -19.53 -6.88 18.63
C GLY A 22 -19.42 -5.38 18.35
N ALA A 23 -18.45 -4.69 18.95
CA ALA A 23 -18.20 -3.29 18.67
C ALA A 23 -17.80 -3.05 17.20
N ARG A 24 -16.99 -3.95 16.61
CA ARG A 24 -16.65 -3.90 15.18
C ARG A 24 -17.89 -4.01 14.29
N GLN A 25 -18.80 -4.94 14.59
CA GLN A 25 -20.05 -5.08 13.83
C GLN A 25 -20.93 -3.83 13.96
N GLN A 26 -21.06 -3.30 15.18
CA GLN A 26 -21.83 -2.08 15.44
C GLN A 26 -21.28 -0.89 14.65
N VAL A 27 -19.98 -0.60 14.75
CA VAL A 27 -19.34 0.52 14.04
C VAL A 27 -19.54 0.41 12.52
N LEU A 28 -19.43 -0.80 11.96
CA LEU A 28 -19.68 -1.01 10.53
C LEU A 28 -21.14 -0.78 10.16
N GLN A 29 -22.08 -1.20 11.01
CA GLN A 29 -23.50 -0.97 10.78
C GLN A 29 -23.83 0.53 10.83
N GLU A 30 -23.33 1.24 11.83
CA GLU A 30 -23.50 2.70 11.96
C GLU A 30 -22.91 3.45 10.75
N PHE A 31 -21.74 3.01 10.28
CA PHE A 31 -21.11 3.59 9.08
C PHE A 31 -21.94 3.31 7.81
N LYS A 32 -22.43 2.08 7.62
CA LYS A 32 -23.34 1.73 6.50
C LYS A 32 -24.65 2.51 6.55
N ASN A 33 -25.15 2.80 7.75
CA ASN A 33 -26.33 3.62 8.00
C ASN A 33 -26.06 5.13 7.85
N LYS A 34 -24.85 5.54 7.41
CA LYS A 34 -24.42 6.93 7.21
C LYS A 34 -24.42 7.77 8.50
N GLN A 35 -24.36 7.15 9.68
CA GLN A 35 -24.23 7.86 10.95
C GLN A 35 -22.81 8.45 11.12
N TRP A 36 -21.83 7.82 10.48
CA TRP A 36 -20.45 8.31 10.39
C TRP A 36 -20.13 8.72 8.96
N GLN A 37 -19.50 9.89 8.78
CA GLN A 37 -19.07 10.37 7.46
C GLN A 37 -17.74 9.72 7.05
N VAL A 38 -16.87 9.43 8.02
CA VAL A 38 -15.53 8.88 7.78
C VAL A 38 -15.28 7.67 8.68
N LEU A 39 -14.76 6.60 8.08
CA LEU A 39 -14.25 5.44 8.80
C LEU A 39 -12.72 5.39 8.67
N ILE A 40 -12.02 5.52 9.79
CA ILE A 40 -10.55 5.46 9.85
C ILE A 40 -10.14 4.05 10.26
N THR A 41 -9.26 3.40 9.49
CA THR A 41 -8.81 2.03 9.77
C THR A 41 -7.33 1.84 9.44
N THR A 42 -6.71 0.83 10.04
CA THR A 42 -5.36 0.35 9.72
C THR A 42 -5.42 -0.94 8.90
N ASP A 43 -4.33 -1.28 8.20
CA ASP A 43 -4.27 -2.45 7.32
C ASP A 43 -4.69 -3.77 7.99
N LEU A 44 -4.38 -3.93 9.27
CA LEU A 44 -4.66 -5.14 10.03
C LEU A 44 -6.15 -5.26 10.35
N ALA A 45 -6.81 -4.15 10.65
CA ALA A 45 -8.22 -4.15 11.02
C ALA A 45 -9.15 -4.17 9.80
N ALA A 46 -8.71 -3.61 8.66
CA ALA A 46 -9.45 -3.59 7.41
C ALA A 46 -9.61 -4.97 6.74
N ARG A 47 -8.71 -5.92 7.01
CA ARG A 47 -8.79 -7.28 6.46
C ARG A 47 -9.98 -8.02 7.09
N GLY A 48 -10.95 -8.39 6.25
CA GLY A 48 -12.21 -9.03 6.69
C GLY A 48 -13.38 -8.07 6.85
N ILE A 49 -13.20 -6.77 6.63
CA ILE A 49 -14.32 -5.83 6.50
C ILE A 49 -14.80 -5.85 5.05
N HIS A 50 -16.07 -6.18 4.85
CA HIS A 50 -16.77 -6.03 3.57
C HIS A 50 -17.53 -4.70 3.55
N VAL A 51 -16.80 -3.62 3.31
CA VAL A 51 -17.30 -2.27 3.03
C VAL A 51 -16.87 -1.94 1.61
N ASP A 52 -17.79 -2.15 0.70
CA ASP A 52 -17.58 -1.94 -0.72
C ASP A 52 -18.44 -0.75 -1.18
N GLU A 53 -18.19 -0.29 -2.42
CA GLU A 53 -18.96 0.79 -3.06
C GLU A 53 -18.85 2.14 -2.36
N LEU A 54 -17.70 2.41 -1.73
CA LEU A 54 -17.42 3.74 -1.19
C LEU A 54 -17.22 4.75 -2.31
N PRO A 55 -17.71 6.00 -2.18
CA PRO A 55 -17.46 7.04 -3.17
C PRO A 55 -16.00 7.52 -3.15
N LEU A 56 -15.32 7.40 -2.00
CA LEU A 56 -13.97 7.90 -1.78
C LEU A 56 -13.18 6.97 -0.86
N VAL A 57 -11.94 6.69 -1.25
CA VAL A 57 -10.90 6.07 -0.41
C VAL A 57 -9.74 7.05 -0.26
N VAL A 58 -9.30 7.30 0.97
CA VAL A 58 -8.12 8.13 1.25
C VAL A 58 -7.05 7.29 1.92
N ASN A 59 -5.91 7.11 1.25
CA ASN A 59 -4.70 6.58 1.86
C ASN A 59 -4.00 7.74 2.58
N TYR A 60 -4.23 7.85 3.89
CA TYR A 60 -3.52 8.83 4.72
C TYR A 60 -2.02 8.54 4.72
N ASP A 61 -1.67 7.29 5.04
CA ASP A 61 -0.32 6.75 4.86
C ASP A 61 -0.28 5.86 3.62
N LEU A 62 0.82 5.99 2.86
CA LEU A 62 1.02 5.20 1.66
C LEU A 62 1.12 3.69 2.01
N PRO A 63 0.41 2.79 1.29
CA PRO A 63 0.44 1.36 1.56
C PRO A 63 1.85 0.77 1.44
N ARG A 64 2.12 -0.34 2.13
CA ARG A 64 3.48 -0.95 2.13
C ARG A 64 3.81 -1.65 0.82
N SER A 65 2.81 -1.95 -0.01
CA SER A 65 3.02 -2.61 -1.29
C SER A 65 1.97 -2.20 -2.33
N ALA A 66 2.29 -2.44 -3.61
CA ALA A 66 1.36 -2.24 -4.71
C ALA A 66 0.09 -3.11 -4.59
N ILE A 67 0.21 -4.33 -4.05
CA ILE A 67 -0.92 -5.26 -3.84
C ILE A 67 -1.86 -4.70 -2.77
N GLU A 68 -1.30 -4.24 -1.66
CA GLU A 68 -2.08 -3.62 -0.58
C GLU A 68 -2.77 -2.34 -1.05
N TYR A 69 -2.09 -1.54 -1.87
CA TYR A 69 -2.69 -0.39 -2.53
C TYR A 69 -3.95 -0.78 -3.32
N THR A 70 -3.84 -1.78 -4.21
CA THR A 70 -4.99 -2.27 -4.99
C THR A 70 -6.13 -2.75 -4.09
N HIS A 71 -5.82 -3.49 -3.00
CA HIS A 71 -6.84 -3.97 -2.06
C HIS A 71 -7.55 -2.84 -1.29
N ARG A 72 -6.84 -1.75 -0.97
CA ARG A 72 -7.42 -0.58 -0.30
C ARG A 72 -8.30 0.22 -1.26
N ILE A 73 -7.81 0.58 -2.44
CA ILE A 73 -8.60 1.36 -3.40
C ILE A 73 -9.74 0.54 -4.01
N GLY A 74 -9.64 -0.79 -3.99
CA GLY A 74 -10.70 -1.69 -4.41
C GLY A 74 -11.96 -1.65 -3.53
N ARG A 75 -12.06 -0.72 -2.56
CA ARG A 75 -13.31 -0.42 -1.83
C ARG A 75 -14.19 0.62 -2.54
N THR A 76 -13.65 1.28 -3.57
CA THR A 76 -14.37 2.22 -4.43
C THR A 76 -14.40 1.72 -5.88
N GLY A 77 -15.27 2.31 -6.72
CA GLY A 77 -15.27 2.07 -8.17
C GLY A 77 -15.61 0.65 -8.63
N ARG A 78 -16.39 -0.12 -7.85
CA ARG A 78 -16.82 -1.48 -8.20
C ARG A 78 -18.08 -1.49 -9.06
N ALA A 79 -18.32 -2.60 -9.77
CA ALA A 79 -19.53 -2.86 -10.55
C ALA A 79 -19.88 -1.74 -11.57
N GLY A 80 -18.87 -1.08 -12.13
CA GLY A 80 -19.05 0.01 -13.10
C GLY A 80 -19.40 1.37 -12.46
N ALA A 81 -19.49 1.46 -11.14
CA ALA A 81 -19.62 2.73 -10.44
C ALA A 81 -18.32 3.55 -10.56
N SER A 82 -18.44 4.87 -10.56
CA SER A 82 -17.30 5.77 -10.41
C SER A 82 -16.83 5.79 -8.95
N GLY A 83 -15.55 6.10 -8.76
CA GLY A 83 -14.92 6.10 -7.46
C GLY A 83 -13.67 6.95 -7.45
N LEU A 84 -13.37 7.57 -6.31
CA LEU A 84 -12.16 8.37 -6.14
C LEU A 84 -11.22 7.74 -5.13
N ALA A 85 -9.95 7.65 -5.48
CA ALA A 85 -8.89 7.25 -4.56
C ALA A 85 -7.85 8.37 -4.48
N ILE A 86 -7.61 8.87 -3.26
CA ILE A 86 -6.60 9.89 -2.98
C ILE A 86 -5.53 9.25 -2.11
N SER A 87 -4.26 9.52 -2.40
CA SER A 87 -3.14 9.08 -1.57
C SER A 87 -2.25 10.26 -1.27
N PHE A 88 -1.94 10.46 0.02
CA PHE A 88 -0.94 11.46 0.39
C PHE A 88 0.46 10.87 0.20
N VAL A 89 1.32 11.69 -0.40
CA VAL A 89 2.72 11.35 -0.67
C VAL A 89 3.56 12.47 -0.09
N SER A 90 4.49 12.09 0.76
CA SER A 90 5.52 12.97 1.30
C SER A 90 6.84 12.78 0.54
N PRO A 91 7.80 13.71 0.65
CA PRO A 91 9.11 13.55 0.04
C PRO A 91 9.81 12.24 0.42
N ALA A 92 9.59 11.74 1.65
CA ALA A 92 10.10 10.45 2.10
C ALA A 92 9.47 9.24 1.41
N THR A 93 8.22 9.36 0.96
CA THR A 93 7.44 8.26 0.39
C THR A 93 7.31 8.34 -1.14
N GLU A 94 7.84 9.38 -1.78
CA GLU A 94 7.75 9.60 -3.24
C GLU A 94 8.38 8.45 -4.04
N ALA A 95 9.55 7.95 -3.64
CA ALA A 95 10.20 6.82 -4.30
C ALA A 95 9.33 5.55 -4.23
N HIS A 96 8.69 5.32 -3.08
CA HIS A 96 7.76 4.21 -2.88
C HIS A 96 6.49 4.37 -3.71
N TRP A 97 5.96 5.59 -3.81
CA TRP A 97 4.83 5.91 -4.69
C TRP A 97 5.14 5.58 -6.14
N LYS A 98 6.32 5.95 -6.66
CA LYS A 98 6.73 5.64 -8.04
C LYS A 98 6.69 4.13 -8.33
N LEU A 99 7.09 3.30 -7.36
CA LEU A 99 7.00 1.84 -7.48
C LEU A 99 5.56 1.34 -7.52
N ILE A 100 4.71 1.84 -6.61
CA ILE A 100 3.28 1.52 -6.58
C ILE A 100 2.59 1.93 -7.88
N ALA A 101 2.81 3.17 -8.33
CA ALA A 101 2.22 3.72 -9.54
C ALA A 101 2.61 2.90 -10.77
N LYS A 102 3.90 2.59 -10.92
CA LYS A 102 4.40 1.76 -12.03
C LYS A 102 3.74 0.38 -12.06
N ARG A 103 3.63 -0.30 -10.90
CA ARG A 103 3.03 -1.65 -10.79
C ARG A 103 1.53 -1.68 -11.04
N ASN A 104 0.84 -0.57 -10.80
CA ASN A 104 -0.61 -0.42 -11.02
C ASN A 104 -0.95 0.28 -12.35
N ALA A 105 0.03 0.49 -13.24
CA ALA A 105 -0.14 1.23 -14.49
C ALA A 105 -0.69 2.67 -14.31
N LEU A 106 -0.38 3.29 -13.17
CA LEU A 106 -0.78 4.67 -12.81
C LEU A 106 0.31 5.70 -13.13
N SER A 107 1.22 5.40 -14.05
CA SER A 107 2.33 6.30 -14.40
C SER A 107 1.89 7.66 -14.96
N GLY A 108 0.65 7.76 -15.45
CA GLY A 108 0.04 9.02 -15.90
C GLY A 108 -0.56 9.88 -14.76
N VAL A 109 -0.60 9.37 -13.53
CA VAL A 109 -1.10 10.12 -12.37
C VAL A 109 0.01 11.02 -11.85
N THR A 110 -0.18 12.33 -11.99
CA THR A 110 0.75 13.34 -11.50
C THR A 110 0.48 13.64 -10.03
N LEU A 111 1.55 13.86 -9.26
CA LEU A 111 1.44 14.36 -7.90
C LEU A 111 1.05 15.83 -7.92
N GLN A 112 -0.03 16.17 -7.22
CA GLN A 112 -0.48 17.54 -7.05
C GLN A 112 -0.03 18.05 -5.68
N THR A 113 0.46 19.28 -5.65
CA THR A 113 0.74 20.00 -4.41
C THR A 113 -0.42 20.94 -4.11
N LEU A 114 -0.74 21.09 -2.82
CA LEU A 114 -1.74 22.06 -2.36
C LEU A 114 -0.99 23.28 -1.82
N PRO A 115 -1.00 24.44 -2.51
CA PRO A 115 -0.24 25.62 -2.09
C PRO A 115 -0.53 26.09 -0.66
N GLN A 116 -1.77 25.92 -0.21
CA GLN A 116 -2.22 26.25 1.15
C GLN A 116 -1.66 25.32 2.24
N TYR A 117 -1.08 24.19 1.86
CA TYR A 117 -0.43 23.22 2.76
C TYR A 117 0.96 22.88 2.21
N PRO A 118 1.93 23.80 2.32
CA PRO A 118 3.27 23.58 1.80
C PRO A 118 3.90 22.37 2.49
N VAL A 119 4.64 21.58 1.71
CA VAL A 119 5.40 20.46 2.24
C VAL A 119 6.55 21.03 3.07
N THR A 120 6.48 20.81 4.39
CA THR A 120 7.48 21.27 5.36
C THR A 120 8.58 20.24 5.59
N GLU A 121 8.35 18.99 5.20
CA GLU A 121 9.32 17.90 5.30
C GLU A 121 10.34 17.95 4.18
N THR A 122 11.60 17.66 4.50
CA THR A 122 12.67 17.46 3.51
C THR A 122 12.76 15.98 3.16
N ALA A 123 13.09 15.67 1.90
CA ALA A 123 13.35 14.30 1.50
C ALA A 123 14.50 13.74 2.36
N PRO A 124 14.35 12.56 2.96
CA PRO A 124 15.46 11.91 3.62
C PRO A 124 16.57 11.73 2.58
N ALA A 125 17.80 12.05 2.98
CA ALA A 125 18.96 11.79 2.13
C ALA A 125 18.89 10.32 1.70
N PRO A 126 19.12 10.00 0.41
CA PRO A 126 19.13 8.62 -0.04
C PRO A 126 20.15 7.88 0.83
N GLN A 127 19.64 7.07 1.76
CA GLN A 127 20.47 6.17 2.54
C GLN A 127 21.13 5.27 1.50
N PRO A 128 22.46 5.17 1.44
CA PRO A 128 23.09 4.10 0.70
C PRO A 128 22.38 2.85 1.19
N HIS A 129 21.72 2.11 0.29
CA HIS A 129 21.38 0.75 0.64
C HIS A 129 22.71 0.12 1.04
N GLU A 130 22.85 -0.26 2.30
CA GLU A 130 23.78 -1.33 2.62
C GLU A 130 23.14 -2.56 1.99
N ASP A 131 23.41 -2.71 0.69
CA ASP A 131 23.26 -3.95 -0.03
C ASP A 131 24.17 -4.95 0.70
N GLY A 132 23.65 -5.50 1.79
CA GLY A 132 24.11 -6.72 2.37
C GLY A 132 23.85 -7.82 1.35
N ASN A 133 24.72 -7.90 0.33
CA ASN A 133 25.28 -9.10 -0.26
C ASN A 133 24.34 -10.31 -0.48
N ASN A 134 23.04 -10.10 -0.75
CA ASN A 134 22.10 -11.20 -0.98
C ASN A 134 21.38 -11.13 -2.33
N GLY A 135 21.85 -10.25 -3.21
CA GLY A 135 21.60 -10.33 -4.65
C GLY A 135 22.61 -11.27 -5.29
N GLY A 136 22.54 -12.57 -4.98
CA GLY A 136 23.40 -13.57 -5.62
C GLY A 136 23.34 -13.41 -7.14
N ILE A 137 24.48 -13.10 -7.77
CA ILE A 137 24.63 -13.09 -9.22
C ILE A 137 24.25 -14.48 -9.72
N LYS A 138 23.01 -14.61 -10.20
CA LYS A 138 22.46 -15.83 -10.76
C LYS A 138 23.08 -16.02 -12.14
N GLY A 139 24.32 -16.51 -12.18
CA GLY A 139 25.04 -16.73 -13.44
C GLY A 139 26.39 -17.43 -13.33
N ALA A 140 27.08 -17.41 -12.18
CA ALA A 140 28.47 -17.90 -12.11
C ALA A 140 28.64 -19.32 -11.54
N ARG A 141 27.59 -19.95 -10.99
CA ARG A 141 27.67 -21.33 -10.49
C ARG A 141 27.06 -22.28 -11.50
N MET A 142 27.91 -23.06 -12.18
CA MET A 142 27.51 -24.20 -12.99
C MET A 142 26.53 -25.09 -12.21
N SER A 143 25.40 -25.39 -12.84
CA SER A 143 24.40 -26.30 -12.30
C SER A 143 25.03 -27.67 -12.01
N LYS A 144 24.49 -28.41 -11.04
CA LYS A 144 24.93 -29.79 -10.72
C LYS A 144 24.92 -30.68 -11.96
N LYS A 145 24.01 -30.43 -12.90
CA LYS A 145 23.91 -31.12 -14.20
C LYS A 145 25.08 -30.77 -15.14
N ASP A 146 25.51 -29.52 -15.16
CA ASP A 146 26.63 -29.07 -16.02
C ASP A 146 27.98 -29.55 -15.47
N LYS A 147 28.13 -29.61 -14.14
CA LYS A 147 29.32 -30.22 -13.51
C LYS A 147 29.43 -31.70 -13.84
N LEU A 148 28.32 -32.45 -13.83
CA LEU A 148 28.30 -33.86 -14.17
C LEU A 148 28.61 -34.11 -15.66
N ARG A 149 28.14 -33.26 -16.57
CA ARG A 149 28.50 -33.32 -18.00
C ARG A 149 29.97 -33.00 -18.26
N ALA A 150 30.51 -31.98 -17.60
CA ALA A 150 31.92 -31.62 -17.72
C ALA A 150 32.84 -32.73 -17.18
N ALA A 151 32.47 -33.37 -16.06
CA ALA A 151 33.21 -34.50 -15.51
C ALA A 151 33.18 -35.74 -16.44
N ALA A 152 32.02 -36.03 -17.05
CA ALA A 152 31.88 -37.14 -17.99
C ALA A 152 32.65 -36.91 -19.31
N ALA A 153 32.74 -35.66 -19.78
CA ALA A 153 33.54 -35.31 -20.95
C ALA A 153 35.05 -35.46 -20.68
N LYS A 154 35.51 -35.17 -19.46
CA LYS A 154 36.92 -35.32 -19.06
C LYS A 154 37.36 -36.78 -18.89
N ALA A 155 36.43 -37.69 -18.61
CA ALA A 155 36.69 -39.12 -18.46
C ALA A 155 36.68 -39.90 -19.80
N LYS A 156 36.23 -39.30 -20.90
CA LYS A 156 36.20 -39.93 -22.24
C LYS A 156 37.36 -39.47 -23.15
N GLY A 157 38.24 -38.61 -22.66
CA GLY A 157 39.37 -38.06 -23.41
C GLY A 157 40.75 -38.47 -22.85
N ALA A 158 40.81 -39.54 -22.06
CA ALA A 158 42.05 -40.15 -21.56
C ALA A 158 42.05 -41.64 -21.93
#